data_AF-A0A7Y2FIS6-F1
#
_entry.id   AF-A0A7Y2FIS6-F1
#
_cell.length_a   1.000
_cell.length_b   1.000
_cell.length_c   1.000
_cell.angle_alpha   90.00
_cell.angle_beta   90.00
_cell.angle_gamma   90.00
#
_symmetry.space_group_name_H-M   'P 1'
#
loop_
_entity.id
_entity.type
_entity.pdbx_description
1 polymer ?
#
loop_
_entity_poly.entity_id
_entity_poly.type
_entity_poly.pdbx_seq_one_letter_code
_entity_poly.pdbx_strand_id
1 'polypeptide(L)'
;NIWMGFLLYGANISNKIDGWLKADNSAIEDLKQRVADYRASITEVPTTTKMFVLLAFAFGGVALSHWGADVLSPLMGKFKETLNNLRLNSLMSHFFWLIVISTTIGLSLSLTKAKKLEGIGASRWGSIFIYILVATIGMKMNLGEVFKNLGLFAVGITWMLVHVILLLVVAKLIKAPFFFVAVGSQANVGGAASAPVVASAFSPSLAPVGVLMAVLGYALGTYGAIICATLMQLVST
;
A
#
# COMPACT_ATOMS: atom_id res chain seq x y z
N ASN A 1 4.86 -10.09 10.10
CA ASN A 1 5.50 -8.96 9.40
C ASN A 1 7.05 -8.96 9.40
N ILE A 2 7.71 -10.11 9.62
CA ILE A 2 9.18 -10.20 9.55
C ILE A 2 9.71 -9.78 8.16
N TRP A 3 9.01 -10.16 7.09
CA TRP A 3 9.36 -9.82 5.71
C TRP A 3 9.43 -8.31 5.44
N MET A 4 8.54 -7.52 6.04
CA MET A 4 8.56 -6.06 5.88
C MET A 4 9.88 -5.45 6.38
N GLY A 5 10.44 -5.97 7.48
CA GLY A 5 11.75 -5.53 7.97
C GLY A 5 12.87 -5.77 6.96
N PHE A 6 12.87 -6.94 6.30
CA PHE A 6 13.82 -7.24 5.23
C PHE A 6 13.65 -6.31 4.01
N LEU A 7 12.41 -5.98 3.64
CA LEU A 7 12.14 -5.04 2.54
C LEU A 7 12.58 -3.61 2.86
N LEU A 8 12.34 -3.13 4.08
CA LEU A 8 12.78 -1.81 4.52
C LEU A 8 14.30 -1.71 4.56
N TYR A 9 14.98 -2.76 5.04
CA TYR A 9 16.43 -2.87 4.94
C TYR A 9 16.89 -2.87 3.47
N GLY A 10 16.23 -3.66 2.63
CA GLY A 10 16.49 -3.74 1.19
C GLY A 10 16.32 -2.41 0.46
N ALA A 11 15.39 -1.54 0.88
CA ALA A 11 15.19 -0.23 0.28
C ALA A 11 16.46 0.65 0.39
N ASN A 12 17.16 0.59 1.54
CA ASN A 12 18.41 1.32 1.77
C ASN A 12 19.60 0.81 0.93
N ILE A 13 19.54 -0.45 0.48
CA ILE A 13 20.58 -1.07 -0.37
C ILE A 13 20.05 -1.38 -1.78
N SER A 14 18.99 -0.70 -2.21
CA SER A 14 18.27 -0.96 -3.46
C SER A 14 19.19 -0.97 -4.68
N ASN A 15 20.13 -0.02 -4.80
CA ASN A 15 21.10 0.02 -5.90
C ASN A 15 21.95 -1.27 -6.01
N LYS A 16 22.33 -1.89 -4.89
CA LYS A 16 23.09 -3.15 -4.90
C LYS A 16 22.20 -4.32 -5.33
N ILE A 17 20.95 -4.35 -4.86
CA ILE A 17 19.98 -5.38 -5.22
C ILE A 17 19.61 -5.27 -6.70
N ASP A 18 19.39 -4.05 -7.19
CA ASP A 18 19.09 -3.77 -8.60
C ASP A 18 20.25 -4.17 -9.51
N GLY A 19 21.49 -3.93 -9.09
CA GLY A 19 22.69 -4.44 -9.78
C GLY A 19 22.73 -5.97 -9.86
N TRP A 20 22.34 -6.67 -8.79
CA TRP A 20 22.24 -8.14 -8.78
C TRP A 20 21.09 -8.66 -9.65
N LEU A 21 19.96 -7.95 -9.68
CA LEU A 21 18.81 -8.23 -10.54
C LEU A 21 19.07 -7.86 -12.01
N LYS A 22 20.17 -7.13 -12.31
CA LYS A 22 20.44 -6.49 -13.61
C LYS A 22 19.26 -5.62 -14.07
N ALA A 23 18.60 -4.97 -13.12
CA ALA A 23 17.40 -4.20 -13.36
C ALA A 23 17.70 -2.84 -14.00
N ASP A 24 16.80 -2.39 -14.86
CA ASP A 24 16.80 -1.01 -15.35
C ASP A 24 16.00 -0.13 -14.38
N ASN A 25 16.70 0.69 -13.61
CA ASN A 25 16.11 1.60 -12.63
C ASN A 25 15.92 3.04 -13.16
N SER A 26 16.21 3.29 -14.44
CA SER A 26 16.16 4.64 -15.04
C SER A 26 14.83 5.34 -14.85
N ALA A 27 13.71 4.64 -15.07
CA ALA A 27 12.36 5.19 -14.91
C ALA A 27 12.03 5.58 -13.45
N ILE A 28 12.52 4.80 -12.48
CA ILE A 28 12.33 5.09 -11.06
C ILE A 28 13.18 6.28 -10.65
N GLU A 29 14.42 6.36 -11.16
CA GLU A 29 15.32 7.46 -10.85
C GLU A 29 14.85 8.78 -11.49
N ASP A 30 14.38 8.76 -12.74
CA ASP A 30 13.75 9.92 -13.39
C ASP A 30 12.53 10.40 -12.60
N LEU A 31 11.67 9.48 -12.14
CA LEU A 31 10.51 9.82 -11.31
C LEU A 31 10.94 10.45 -9.98
N LYS A 32 11.93 9.88 -9.29
CA LYS A 32 12.47 10.43 -8.04
C LYS A 32 13.03 11.83 -8.27
N GLN A 33 13.80 12.03 -9.34
CA GLN A 33 14.42 13.30 -9.68
C GLN A 33 13.35 14.36 -9.99
N ARG A 34 12.37 14.06 -10.85
CA ARG A 34 11.26 14.98 -11.16
C ARG A 34 10.50 15.41 -9.91
N VAL A 35 10.25 14.48 -9.01
CA VAL A 35 9.58 14.78 -7.74
C VAL A 35 10.47 15.63 -6.84
N ALA A 36 11.77 15.32 -6.74
CA ALA A 36 12.71 16.09 -5.94
C ALA A 36 12.83 17.54 -6.45
N ASP A 37 12.97 17.73 -7.76
CA ASP A 37 13.04 19.03 -8.42
C ASP A 37 11.75 19.82 -8.22
N TYR A 38 10.59 19.16 -8.38
CA TYR A 38 9.30 19.79 -8.11
C TYR A 38 9.21 20.24 -6.65
N ARG A 39 9.58 19.39 -5.68
CA ARG A 39 9.58 19.76 -4.26
C ARG A 39 10.52 20.92 -3.97
N ALA A 40 11.73 20.91 -4.52
CA ALA A 40 12.69 22.00 -4.36
C ALA A 40 12.11 23.33 -4.88
N SER A 41 11.39 23.30 -6.00
CA SER A 41 10.76 24.50 -6.60
C SER A 41 9.62 25.11 -5.78
N ILE A 42 8.98 24.33 -4.90
CA ILE A 42 7.82 24.78 -4.10
C ILE A 42 8.09 24.82 -2.61
N THR A 43 9.29 24.43 -2.16
CA THR A 43 9.61 24.33 -0.72
C THR A 43 9.54 25.70 -0.08
N GLU A 44 8.80 25.79 1.02
CA GLU A 44 8.66 27.01 1.80
C GLU A 44 8.66 26.73 3.31
N VAL A 45 9.02 27.74 4.11
CA VAL A 45 8.97 27.63 5.58
C VAL A 45 7.50 27.58 6.02
N PRO A 46 7.06 26.52 6.71
CA PRO A 46 5.66 26.40 7.11
C PRO A 46 5.29 27.43 8.17
N THR A 47 4.17 28.14 7.97
CA THR A 47 3.56 28.98 9.00
C THR A 47 2.45 28.22 9.73
N THR A 48 2.12 28.63 10.95
CA THR A 48 1.04 28.03 11.75
C THR A 48 -0.27 27.97 10.97
N THR A 49 -0.65 29.06 10.30
CA THR A 49 -1.87 29.11 9.48
C THR A 49 -1.84 28.08 8.35
N LYS A 50 -0.74 27.97 7.61
CA LYS A 50 -0.60 27.01 6.51
C LYS A 50 -0.64 25.56 7.02
N MET A 51 -0.10 25.30 8.21
CA MET A 51 -0.20 24.00 8.87
C MET A 51 -1.65 23.66 9.23
N PHE A 52 -2.42 24.59 9.81
CA PHE A 52 -3.84 24.37 10.07
C PHE A 52 -4.63 24.12 8.78
N VAL A 53 -4.31 24.84 7.69
CA VAL A 53 -4.91 24.60 6.38
C VAL A 53 -4.59 23.18 5.89
N LEU A 54 -3.32 22.75 5.97
CA LEU A 54 -2.93 21.38 5.61
C LEU A 54 -3.73 20.33 6.41
N LEU A 55 -3.83 20.51 7.73
CA LEU A 55 -4.59 19.61 8.60
C LEU A 55 -6.08 19.63 8.27
N ALA A 56 -6.65 20.79 7.93
CA ALA A 56 -8.05 20.89 7.51
C ALA A 56 -8.31 20.08 6.22
N PHE A 57 -7.41 20.16 5.23
CA PHE A 57 -7.52 19.32 4.03
C PHE A 57 -7.34 17.83 4.34
N ALA A 58 -6.37 17.48 5.19
CA ALA A 58 -6.11 16.10 5.56
C ALA A 58 -7.30 15.47 6.33
N PHE A 59 -7.69 16.06 7.46
CA PHE A 59 -8.79 15.56 8.27
C PHE A 59 -10.16 15.76 7.61
N GLY A 60 -10.36 16.82 6.84
CA GLY A 60 -11.56 17.00 6.02
C GLY A 60 -11.69 15.91 4.96
N GLY A 61 -10.60 15.57 4.28
CA GLY A 61 -10.56 14.44 3.35
C GLY A 61 -10.86 13.10 4.02
N VAL A 62 -10.31 12.86 5.21
CA VAL A 62 -10.61 11.66 6.02
C VAL A 62 -12.09 11.61 6.41
N ALA A 63 -12.65 12.71 6.92
CA ALA A 63 -14.05 12.78 7.31
C ALA A 63 -15.00 12.53 6.12
N LEU A 64 -14.72 13.14 4.96
CA LEU A 64 -15.49 12.90 3.73
C LEU A 64 -15.35 11.45 3.25
N SER A 65 -14.18 10.83 3.42
CA SER A 65 -13.96 9.44 3.04
C SER A 65 -14.74 8.47 3.92
N HIS A 66 -14.77 8.71 5.24
CA HIS A 66 -15.59 7.93 6.17
C HIS A 66 -17.07 8.10 5.89
N TRP A 67 -17.53 9.35 5.76
CA TRP A 67 -18.93 9.63 5.43
C TRP A 67 -19.36 8.97 4.12
N GLY A 68 -18.54 9.07 3.07
CA GLY A 68 -18.83 8.42 1.79
C GLY A 68 -18.81 6.90 1.89
N ALA A 69 -17.92 6.32 2.70
CA ALA A 69 -17.89 4.88 2.94
C ALA A 69 -19.12 4.40 3.75
N ASP A 70 -19.57 5.17 4.74
CA ASP A 70 -20.78 4.89 5.53
C ASP A 70 -22.06 4.95 4.69
N VAL A 71 -22.06 5.75 3.62
CA VAL A 71 -23.18 5.81 2.67
C VAL A 71 -23.08 4.72 1.61
N LEU A 72 -21.90 4.52 1.00
CA LEU A 72 -21.74 3.60 -0.13
C LEU A 72 -21.72 2.13 0.28
N SER A 73 -21.12 1.76 1.42
CA SER A 73 -21.06 0.35 1.81
C SER A 73 -22.44 -0.27 2.08
N PRO A 74 -23.39 0.40 2.78
CA PRO A 74 -24.75 -0.14 2.94
C PRO A 74 -25.56 -0.09 1.64
N LEU A 75 -25.34 0.90 0.78
CA LEU A 75 -25.96 0.95 -0.55
C LEU A 75 -25.55 -0.27 -1.40
N MET A 76 -24.26 -0.62 -1.40
CA MET A 76 -23.78 -1.84 -2.06
C MET A 76 -24.34 -3.10 -1.37
N GLY A 77 -24.52 -3.07 -0.05
CA GLY A 77 -25.17 -4.14 0.70
C GLY A 77 -26.61 -4.46 0.24
N LYS A 78 -27.33 -3.51 -0.39
CA LYS A 78 -28.65 -3.79 -0.99
C LYS A 78 -28.59 -4.69 -2.22
N PHE A 79 -27.43 -4.74 -2.89
CA PHE A 79 -27.16 -5.61 -4.04
C PHE A 79 -26.38 -6.87 -3.64
N LYS A 80 -26.41 -7.24 -2.35
CA LYS A 80 -25.62 -8.35 -1.80
C LYS A 80 -25.76 -9.65 -2.59
N GLU A 81 -26.96 -10.00 -3.03
CA GLU A 81 -27.18 -11.25 -3.77
C GLU A 81 -26.48 -11.22 -5.14
N THR A 82 -26.62 -10.13 -5.89
CA THR A 82 -25.90 -9.92 -7.16
C THR A 82 -24.39 -9.85 -6.96
N LEU A 83 -23.92 -9.14 -5.93
CA LEU A 83 -22.49 -9.00 -5.61
C LEU A 83 -21.87 -10.32 -5.18
N ASN A 84 -22.59 -11.13 -4.41
CA ASN A 84 -22.16 -12.48 -4.02
C ASN A 84 -22.04 -13.38 -5.26
N ASN A 85 -23.04 -13.35 -6.14
CA ASN A 85 -23.05 -14.14 -7.37
C ASN A 85 -21.91 -13.76 -8.32
N LEU A 86 -21.60 -12.47 -8.41
CA LEU A 86 -20.48 -11.94 -9.19
C LEU A 86 -19.14 -12.00 -8.43
N ARG A 87 -19.13 -12.50 -7.19
CA ARG A 87 -17.94 -12.59 -6.31
C ARG A 87 -17.28 -11.23 -6.01
N LEU A 88 -18.04 -10.15 -6.07
CA LEU A 88 -17.63 -8.75 -5.82
C LEU A 88 -17.86 -8.31 -4.37
N ASN A 89 -17.65 -9.20 -3.41
CA ASN A 89 -17.87 -8.95 -1.98
C ASN A 89 -17.08 -7.74 -1.43
N SER A 90 -15.94 -7.42 -2.05
CA SER A 90 -15.13 -6.26 -1.70
C SER A 90 -15.89 -4.94 -1.82
N LEU A 91 -16.87 -4.82 -2.73
CA LEU A 91 -17.70 -3.62 -2.89
C LEU A 91 -18.64 -3.39 -1.71
N MET A 92 -18.88 -4.40 -0.86
CA MET A 92 -19.62 -4.26 0.40
C MET A 92 -18.71 -3.84 1.56
N SER A 93 -17.38 -3.83 1.37
CA SER A 93 -16.44 -3.47 2.43
C SER A 93 -16.41 -1.95 2.66
N HIS A 94 -16.65 -1.53 3.90
CA HIS A 94 -16.47 -0.14 4.31
C HIS A 94 -15.03 0.34 4.04
N PHE A 95 -14.04 -0.50 4.33
CA PHE A 95 -12.63 -0.18 4.10
C PHE A 95 -12.31 0.05 2.62
N PHE A 96 -12.94 -0.70 1.71
CA PHE A 96 -12.74 -0.51 0.27
C PHE A 96 -13.14 0.90 -0.17
N TRP A 97 -14.35 1.35 0.21
CA TRP A 97 -14.83 2.68 -0.15
C TRP A 97 -14.06 3.80 0.52
N LEU A 98 -13.62 3.60 1.78
CA LEU A 98 -12.76 4.55 2.47
C LEU A 98 -11.49 4.84 1.65
N ILE A 99 -10.81 3.80 1.18
CA ILE A 99 -9.58 3.96 0.39
C ILE A 99 -9.87 4.57 -0.99
N VAL A 100 -10.91 4.10 -1.70
CA VAL A 100 -11.28 4.62 -3.03
C VAL A 100 -11.62 6.11 -2.97
N ILE A 101 -12.40 6.54 -1.98
CA ILE A 101 -12.77 7.95 -1.84
C ILE A 101 -11.57 8.78 -1.41
N SER A 102 -10.79 8.32 -0.42
CA SER A 102 -9.60 9.04 0.06
C SER A 102 -8.58 9.27 -1.05
N THR A 103 -8.30 8.24 -1.85
CA THR A 103 -7.41 8.33 -3.02
C THR A 103 -7.99 9.24 -4.11
N THR A 104 -9.29 9.17 -4.37
CA THR A 104 -9.96 10.04 -5.34
C THR A 104 -9.90 11.51 -4.93
N ILE A 105 -10.16 11.83 -3.65
CA ILE A 105 -10.03 13.19 -3.10
C ILE A 105 -8.57 13.66 -3.22
N GLY A 106 -7.60 12.84 -2.78
CA GLY A 106 -6.18 13.17 -2.87
C GLY A 106 -5.72 13.44 -4.30
N LEU A 107 -6.12 12.59 -5.25
CA LEU A 107 -5.81 12.77 -6.67
C LEU A 107 -6.48 14.02 -7.24
N SER A 108 -7.76 14.24 -6.93
CA SER A 108 -8.50 15.42 -7.37
C SER A 108 -7.84 16.71 -6.86
N LEU A 109 -7.47 16.75 -5.57
CA LEU A 109 -6.76 17.88 -4.98
C LEU A 109 -5.37 18.09 -5.59
N SER A 110 -4.67 17.01 -6.01
CA SER A 110 -3.38 17.11 -6.69
C SER A 110 -3.44 17.84 -8.05
N LEU A 111 -4.61 17.85 -8.69
CA LEU A 111 -4.86 18.58 -9.93
C LEU A 111 -5.18 20.06 -9.68
N THR A 112 -5.46 20.44 -8.44
CA THR A 112 -5.81 21.82 -8.06
C THR A 112 -4.62 22.59 -7.48
N LYS A 113 -4.86 23.84 -7.05
CA LYS A 113 -3.89 24.65 -6.32
C LYS A 113 -3.46 24.01 -4.98
N ALA A 114 -4.23 23.06 -4.45
CA ALA A 114 -3.91 22.34 -3.22
C ALA A 114 -2.62 21.52 -3.32
N LYS A 115 -2.13 21.18 -4.52
CA LYS A 115 -0.81 20.54 -4.69
C LYS A 115 0.35 21.35 -4.10
N LYS A 116 0.21 22.67 -3.96
CA LYS A 116 1.22 23.54 -3.32
C LYS A 116 1.42 23.24 -1.84
N LEU A 117 0.47 22.55 -1.19
CA LEU A 117 0.59 22.10 0.20
C LEU A 117 1.76 21.10 0.37
N GLU A 118 2.25 20.50 -0.72
CA GLU A 118 3.48 19.70 -0.67
C GLU A 118 4.70 20.56 -0.28
N GLY A 119 4.70 21.86 -0.61
CA GLY A 119 5.78 22.81 -0.29
C GLY A 119 5.98 23.05 1.21
N ILE A 120 4.90 22.98 2.00
CA ILE A 120 4.91 23.04 3.47
C ILE A 120 5.06 21.66 4.13
N GLY A 121 5.16 20.58 3.34
CA GLY A 121 5.47 19.24 3.81
C GLY A 121 4.29 18.28 3.96
N ALA A 122 3.24 18.37 3.12
CA ALA A 122 2.12 17.41 3.12
C ALA A 122 2.58 15.93 3.17
N SER A 123 3.52 15.52 2.30
CA SER A 123 4.05 14.14 2.32
C SER A 123 4.85 13.80 3.58
N ARG A 124 5.47 14.79 4.26
CA ARG A 124 6.17 14.55 5.53
C ARG A 124 5.17 14.24 6.64
N TRP A 125 4.08 15.01 6.71
CA TRP A 125 2.98 14.74 7.62
C TRP A 125 2.31 13.40 7.35
N GLY A 126 2.07 13.07 6.07
CA GLY A 126 1.59 11.74 5.68
C GLY A 126 2.49 10.62 6.19
N SER A 127 3.82 10.78 6.07
CA SER A 127 4.79 9.80 6.58
C SER A 127 4.73 9.64 8.11
N ILE A 128 4.50 10.72 8.86
CA ILE A 128 4.29 10.66 10.31
C ILE A 128 3.07 9.80 10.64
N PHE A 129 1.93 10.05 9.98
CA PHE A 129 0.72 9.24 10.20
C PHE A 129 0.91 7.77 9.82
N ILE A 130 1.67 7.49 8.76
CA ILE A 130 2.05 6.13 8.38
C ILE A 130 2.85 5.46 9.50
N TYR A 131 3.81 6.15 10.13
CA TYR A 131 4.57 5.58 11.24
C TYR A 131 3.72 5.37 12.51
N ILE A 132 2.79 6.29 12.81
CA ILE A 132 1.82 6.11 13.90
C ILE A 132 0.94 4.87 13.64
N LEU A 133 0.49 4.67 12.40
CA LEU A 133 -0.27 3.49 12.01
C LEU A 133 0.54 2.20 12.24
N VAL A 134 1.79 2.16 11.79
CA VAL A 134 2.68 1.00 11.97
C VAL A 134 2.91 0.70 13.45
N ALA A 135 3.17 1.72 14.27
CA ALA A 135 3.33 1.56 15.71
C ALA A 135 2.06 0.99 16.35
N THR A 136 0.89 1.49 15.95
CA THR A 136 -0.41 1.03 16.47
C THR A 136 -0.69 -0.43 16.11
N ILE A 137 -0.39 -0.85 14.88
CA ILE A 137 -0.51 -2.26 14.46
C ILE A 137 0.46 -3.13 15.27
N GLY A 138 1.70 -2.68 15.45
CA GLY A 138 2.71 -3.40 16.23
C GLY A 138 2.29 -3.62 17.69
N MET A 139 1.71 -2.61 18.34
CA MET A 139 1.24 -2.70 19.73
C MET A 139 0.08 -3.68 19.93
N LYS A 140 -0.71 -3.97 18.89
CA LYS A 140 -1.81 -4.96 18.96
C LYS A 140 -1.33 -6.41 18.83
N MET A 141 -0.05 -6.66 18.54
CA MET A 141 0.48 -8.00 18.29
C MET A 141 0.72 -8.75 19.61
N ASN A 142 0.08 -9.91 19.78
CA ASN A 142 0.32 -10.81 20.91
C ASN A 142 1.39 -11.85 20.56
N LEU A 143 2.62 -11.62 21.02
CA LEU A 143 3.73 -12.56 20.78
C LEU A 143 3.55 -13.93 21.48
N GLY A 144 2.73 -14.00 22.53
CA GLY A 144 2.45 -15.25 23.24
C GLY A 144 1.64 -16.26 22.41
N GLU A 145 0.85 -15.79 21.44
CA GLU A 145 0.07 -16.66 20.54
C GLU A 145 0.95 -17.42 19.54
N VAL A 146 2.15 -16.92 19.26
CA VAL A 146 3.11 -17.57 18.36
C VAL A 146 3.50 -18.95 18.87
N PHE A 147 3.79 -19.06 20.17
CA PHE A 147 4.18 -20.32 20.81
C PHE A 147 3.03 -21.33 20.90
N LYS A 148 1.78 -20.85 20.93
CA LYS A 148 0.60 -21.71 20.98
C LYS A 148 0.21 -22.28 19.61
N ASN A 149 0.66 -21.66 18.52
CA ASN A 149 0.24 -21.97 17.15
C ASN A 149 1.43 -22.17 16.20
N LEU A 150 2.47 -22.86 16.65
CA LEU A 150 3.71 -23.08 15.88
C LEU A 150 3.45 -23.74 14.51
N GLY A 151 2.47 -24.64 14.41
CA GLY A 151 2.10 -25.27 13.14
C GLY A 151 1.61 -24.27 12.09
N LEU A 152 0.76 -23.31 12.48
CA LEU A 152 0.28 -22.26 11.57
C LEU A 152 1.42 -21.33 11.14
N PHE A 153 2.37 -21.05 12.05
CA PHE A 153 3.56 -20.28 11.71
C PHE A 153 4.47 -21.00 10.70
N ALA A 154 4.65 -22.31 10.84
CA ALA A 154 5.44 -23.10 9.88
C ALA A 154 4.83 -23.06 8.47
N VAL A 155 3.51 -23.20 8.37
CA VAL A 155 2.79 -23.04 7.08
C VAL A 155 2.95 -21.63 6.53
N GLY A 156 2.77 -20.61 7.37
CA GLY A 156 2.94 -19.20 6.96
C GLY A 156 4.36 -18.88 6.48
N ILE A 157 5.39 -19.41 7.15
CA ILE A 157 6.79 -19.25 6.74
C ILE A 157 7.03 -19.94 5.40
N THR A 158 6.54 -21.17 5.23
CA THR A 158 6.67 -21.92 3.97
C THR A 158 6.02 -21.16 2.82
N TRP A 159 4.80 -20.64 3.04
CA TRP A 159 4.10 -19.81 2.06
C TRP A 159 4.90 -18.56 1.70
N MET A 160 5.42 -17.85 2.71
CA MET A 160 6.21 -16.65 2.48
C MET A 160 7.52 -16.93 1.75
N LEU A 161 8.17 -18.06 2.02
CA LEU A 161 9.36 -18.49 1.29
C LEU A 161 9.04 -18.70 -0.19
N VAL A 162 7.97 -19.45 -0.51
CA VAL A 162 7.54 -19.66 -1.89
C VAL A 162 7.22 -18.33 -2.57
N HIS A 163 6.45 -17.46 -1.91
CA HIS A 163 6.08 -16.14 -2.41
C HIS A 163 7.31 -15.28 -2.73
N VAL A 164 8.26 -15.17 -1.80
CA VAL A 164 9.47 -14.35 -1.96
C VAL A 164 10.39 -14.90 -3.03
N ILE A 165 10.63 -16.22 -3.04
CA ILE A 165 11.48 -16.87 -4.03
C ILE A 165 10.88 -16.65 -5.42
N LEU A 166 9.58 -16.89 -5.60
CA LEU A 166 8.90 -16.70 -6.88
C LEU A 166 9.01 -15.25 -7.35
N LEU A 167 8.75 -14.27 -6.47
CA LEU A 167 8.87 -12.86 -6.83
C LEU A 167 10.30 -12.47 -7.23
N LEU A 168 11.32 -12.93 -6.49
CA LEU A 168 12.71 -12.61 -6.83
C LEU A 168 13.17 -13.28 -8.13
N VAL A 169 12.74 -14.52 -8.38
CA VAL A 169 13.00 -15.22 -9.64
C VAL A 169 12.35 -14.47 -10.80
N VAL A 170 11.06 -14.15 -10.70
CA VAL A 170 10.34 -13.41 -11.75
C VAL A 170 10.98 -12.04 -11.97
N ALA A 171 11.31 -11.32 -10.90
CA ALA A 171 11.98 -10.02 -11.00
C ALA A 171 13.32 -10.11 -11.72
N LYS A 172 14.09 -11.16 -11.47
CA LYS A 172 15.36 -11.41 -12.17
C LYS A 172 15.17 -11.77 -13.63
N LEU A 173 14.13 -12.53 -13.97
CA LEU A 173 13.81 -12.89 -15.36
C LEU A 173 13.42 -11.67 -16.20
N ILE A 174 12.57 -10.81 -15.65
CA ILE A 174 12.10 -9.61 -16.35
C ILE A 174 12.99 -8.38 -16.12
N LYS A 175 14.06 -8.53 -15.32
CA LYS A 175 14.97 -7.44 -14.91
C LYS A 175 14.21 -6.27 -14.26
N ALA A 176 13.24 -6.57 -13.40
CA ALA A 176 12.47 -5.55 -12.69
C ALA A 176 13.25 -4.96 -11.51
N PRO A 177 13.17 -3.63 -11.31
CA PRO A 177 13.67 -2.98 -10.10
C PRO A 177 13.13 -3.58 -8.81
N PHE A 178 13.96 -3.61 -7.77
CA PHE A 178 13.61 -4.05 -6.42
C PHE A 178 12.44 -3.24 -5.83
N PHE A 179 12.28 -1.98 -6.26
CA PHE A 179 11.10 -1.17 -5.91
C PHE A 179 9.78 -1.91 -6.17
N PHE A 180 9.61 -2.50 -7.37
CA PHE A 180 8.38 -3.21 -7.71
C PHE A 180 8.22 -4.51 -6.93
N VAL A 181 9.33 -5.20 -6.64
CA VAL A 181 9.32 -6.40 -5.78
C VAL A 181 8.85 -6.05 -4.38
N ALA A 182 9.42 -5.00 -3.79
CA ALA A 182 9.14 -4.61 -2.42
C ALA A 182 7.71 -4.08 -2.24
N VAL A 183 7.31 -3.12 -3.07
CA VAL A 183 5.96 -2.53 -3.00
C VAL A 183 4.89 -3.53 -3.45
N GLY A 184 5.12 -4.27 -4.53
CA GLY A 184 4.21 -5.28 -5.04
C GLY A 184 4.03 -6.46 -4.06
N SER A 185 5.12 -6.93 -3.43
CA SER A 185 5.01 -7.95 -2.39
C SER A 185 4.17 -7.47 -1.21
N GLN A 186 4.36 -6.23 -0.74
CA GLN A 186 3.59 -5.72 0.38
C GLN A 186 2.13 -5.44 0.00
N ALA A 187 1.87 -5.00 -1.22
CA ALA A 187 0.51 -4.86 -1.73
C ALA A 187 -0.29 -6.17 -1.63
N ASN A 188 0.37 -7.32 -1.86
CA ASN A 188 -0.28 -8.62 -1.79
C ASN A 188 -0.35 -9.22 -0.37
N VAL A 189 0.71 -9.07 0.43
CA VAL A 189 0.81 -9.76 1.75
C VAL A 189 0.43 -8.87 2.92
N GLY A 190 0.88 -7.62 2.92
CA GLY A 190 0.65 -6.69 4.04
C GLY A 190 -0.44 -5.64 3.77
N GLY A 191 -0.94 -5.58 2.53
CA GLY A 191 -2.09 -4.81 2.13
C GLY A 191 -1.91 -3.30 2.24
N ALA A 192 -3.03 -2.60 2.42
CA ALA A 192 -3.10 -1.14 2.40
C ALA A 192 -2.37 -0.46 3.57
N ALA A 193 -2.04 -1.20 4.63
CA ALA A 193 -1.33 -0.66 5.78
C ALA A 193 0.20 -0.60 5.56
N SER A 194 0.80 -1.64 4.99
CA SER A 194 2.27 -1.75 4.92
C SER A 194 2.86 -1.45 3.55
N ALA A 195 2.09 -1.59 2.45
CA ALA A 195 2.58 -1.22 1.12
C ALA A 195 2.99 0.25 1.01
N PRO A 196 2.22 1.22 1.57
CA PRO A 196 2.63 2.63 1.56
C PRO A 196 3.88 2.90 2.40
N VAL A 197 4.08 2.13 3.49
CA VAL A 197 5.26 2.22 4.36
C VAL A 197 6.52 1.79 3.60
N VAL A 198 6.44 0.67 2.89
CA VAL A 198 7.59 0.19 2.11
C VAL A 198 7.84 1.10 0.92
N ALA A 199 6.81 1.63 0.27
CA ALA A 199 6.98 2.60 -0.81
C ALA A 199 7.61 3.91 -0.32
N SER A 200 7.18 4.43 0.84
CA SER A 200 7.73 5.66 1.42
C SER A 200 9.20 5.53 1.84
N ALA A 201 9.67 4.31 2.13
CA ALA A 201 11.07 4.03 2.39
C ALA A 201 11.98 4.24 1.16
N PHE A 202 11.46 4.13 -0.07
CA PHE A 202 12.20 4.49 -1.28
C PHE A 202 12.12 6.00 -1.57
N SER A 203 10.96 6.60 -1.33
CA SER A 203 10.76 8.05 -1.29
C SER A 203 9.38 8.35 -0.68
N PRO A 204 9.23 9.32 0.23
CA PRO A 204 7.93 9.69 0.81
C PRO A 204 6.82 9.97 -0.22
N SER A 205 7.20 10.46 -1.40
CA SER A 205 6.27 10.74 -2.50
C SER A 205 5.69 9.50 -3.18
N LEU A 206 6.26 8.32 -2.93
CA LEU A 206 5.81 7.06 -3.52
C LEU A 206 4.78 6.34 -2.63
N ALA A 207 4.48 6.85 -1.44
CA ALA A 207 3.44 6.29 -0.57
C ALA A 207 2.07 6.11 -1.28
N PRO A 208 1.57 7.09 -2.07
CA PRO A 208 0.32 6.92 -2.82
C PRO A 208 0.37 5.78 -3.84
N VAL A 209 1.52 5.54 -4.47
CA VAL A 209 1.71 4.40 -5.38
C VAL A 209 1.55 3.09 -4.62
N GLY A 210 2.10 2.99 -3.41
CA GLY A 210 1.92 1.84 -2.52
C GLY A 210 0.45 1.61 -2.13
N VAL A 211 -0.30 2.68 -1.84
CA VAL A 211 -1.75 2.58 -1.55
C VAL A 211 -2.52 2.01 -2.75
N LEU A 212 -2.29 2.57 -3.95
CA LEU A 212 -2.98 2.12 -5.17
C LEU A 212 -2.61 0.67 -5.51
N MET A 213 -1.33 0.31 -5.40
CA MET A 213 -0.90 -1.07 -5.60
C MET A 213 -1.57 -2.02 -4.61
N ALA A 214 -1.76 -1.64 -3.35
CA ALA A 214 -2.47 -2.47 -2.37
C ALA A 214 -3.94 -2.68 -2.72
N VAL A 215 -4.64 -1.65 -3.21
CA VAL A 215 -6.04 -1.79 -3.66
C VAL A 215 -6.14 -2.74 -4.86
N LEU A 216 -5.27 -2.55 -5.86
CA LEU A 216 -5.20 -3.43 -7.02
C LEU A 216 -4.82 -4.86 -6.64
N GLY A 217 -3.84 -5.01 -5.75
CA GLY A 217 -3.42 -6.29 -5.18
C GLY A 217 -4.56 -7.00 -4.47
N TYR A 218 -5.40 -6.28 -3.71
CA TYR A 218 -6.57 -6.85 -3.06
C TYR A 218 -7.61 -7.35 -4.06
N ALA A 219 -7.90 -6.55 -5.10
CA ALA A 219 -8.84 -6.93 -6.15
C ALA A 219 -8.35 -8.18 -6.91
N LEU A 220 -7.12 -8.15 -7.43
CA LEU A 220 -6.53 -9.27 -8.17
C LEU A 220 -6.34 -10.51 -7.29
N GLY A 221 -5.89 -10.32 -6.04
CA GLY A 221 -5.70 -11.39 -5.06
C GLY A 221 -7.00 -12.10 -4.73
N THR A 222 -8.13 -11.38 -4.67
CA THR A 222 -9.45 -11.98 -4.46
C THR A 222 -9.81 -12.94 -5.61
N TYR A 223 -9.66 -12.51 -6.87
CA TYR A 223 -9.91 -13.39 -8.01
C TYR A 223 -8.96 -14.58 -8.06
N GLY A 224 -7.66 -14.34 -7.80
CA GLY A 224 -6.67 -15.41 -7.72
C GLY A 224 -7.01 -16.45 -6.65
N ALA A 225 -7.40 -16.00 -5.45
CA ALA A 225 -7.82 -16.89 -4.36
C ALA A 225 -9.02 -17.75 -4.75
N ILE A 226 -9.99 -17.18 -5.46
CA ILE A 226 -11.17 -17.90 -5.94
C ILE A 226 -10.82 -18.95 -6.99
N ILE A 227 -9.92 -18.63 -7.92
CA ILE A 227 -9.43 -19.59 -8.91
C ILE A 227 -8.71 -20.73 -8.19
N CYS A 228 -7.80 -20.43 -7.27
CA CYS A 228 -7.10 -21.42 -6.47
C CYS A 228 -8.07 -22.29 -5.66
N ALA A 229 -9.07 -21.70 -5.01
CA ALA A 229 -10.09 -22.45 -4.27
C ALA A 229 -10.88 -23.39 -5.16
N THR A 230 -11.22 -22.96 -6.37
CA THR A 230 -11.93 -23.78 -7.36
C THR A 230 -11.04 -24.94 -7.84
N LEU A 231 -9.76 -24.67 -8.12
CA LEU A 231 -8.79 -25.71 -8.48
C LEU A 231 -8.59 -26.74 -7.36
N MET A 232 -8.50 -26.29 -6.11
CA MET A 232 -8.41 -27.20 -4.95
C MET A 232 -9.67 -28.05 -4.80
N GLN A 233 -10.85 -27.46 -4.99
CA GLN A 233 -12.11 -28.20 -4.96
C GLN A 233 -12.16 -29.30 -6.04
N LEU A 234 -11.70 -29.00 -7.26
CA LEU A 234 -11.65 -29.97 -8.35
C LEU A 234 -10.72 -31.16 -8.07
N VAL A 235 -9.63 -30.94 -7.33
CA VAL A 235 -8.65 -32.00 -7.00
C VAL A 235 -9.00 -32.74 -5.70
N SER A 236 -9.84 -32.14 -4.84
CA SER A 236 -10.30 -32.69 -3.56
C SER A 236 -11.48 -33.67 -3.72
N THR A 237 -11.93 -33.92 -4.95
CA THR A 237 -13.01 -34.86 -5.29
C THR A 237 -12.41 -36.15 -5.83
#